data_AF-A0A1C4L6E3-F1
#
_entry.id   AF-A0A1C4L6E3-F1
#
_cell.length_a   1.000
_cell.length_b   1.000
_cell.length_c   1.000
_cell.angle_alpha   90.00
_cell.angle_beta   90.00
_cell.angle_gamma   90.00
#
_symmetry.space_group_name_H-M   'P 1'
#
loop_
_entity.id
_entity.type
_entity.pdbx_description
1 polymer ?
#
loop_
_entity_poly.entity_id
_entity_poly.type
_entity_poly.pdbx_seq_one_letter_code
_entity_poly.pdbx_strand_id
1 'polypeptide(L)'
;MPELADDTSLRRVFLGGDRLDPAILRPWFARFGDRDGAGRETTGRAPAPGIELYNLYGVTEATVVSTYHRVREEDVRAGRPVPIGRALPNQRVYLLGEDDRPVPVGATGQLCVSGHAVASGYHDRDGLTAERFGTDPLAGPSSAAFPLYRTGDLATATPDGEVHFLGRADTQVKVRGFRVEPGEIEAALRETPGVRSATVTVHGSGTAQRLVGYAVPEAPDAAHTAGPVLTEPLREHLRTRLPEHMVPAAVYWIDRIPTTPGGKVDVAALPVPDTGGTDRDTAPMTEAERLLAGLLAEVLQVPDVGADDTLGALGLDSLGAMRLAARLRGAYALDLAVSDLPATRTVAELARAVEAARPVAGEGAR
;
A
#
# COMPACT_ATOMS: atom_id res chain seq x y z
N MET A 1 -18.22 0.69 -15.23
CA MET A 1 -17.28 -0.43 -15.02
C MET A 1 -17.36 -1.28 -16.27
N PRO A 2 -16.25 -1.62 -16.96
CA PRO A 2 -16.33 -2.59 -18.04
C PRO A 2 -16.85 -3.89 -17.43
N GLU A 3 -17.90 -4.44 -18.02
CA GLU A 3 -18.42 -5.75 -17.69
C GLU A 3 -17.28 -6.76 -17.94
N LEU A 4 -16.56 -7.16 -16.89
CA LEU A 4 -15.76 -8.39 -16.95
C LEU A 4 -16.75 -9.47 -17.33
N ALA A 5 -16.73 -9.90 -18.59
CA ALA A 5 -17.71 -10.83 -19.16
C ALA A 5 -18.02 -11.95 -18.15
N ASP A 6 -19.29 -12.34 -18.02
CA ASP A 6 -19.72 -13.48 -17.19
C ASP A 6 -19.00 -14.80 -17.58
N ASP A 7 -18.25 -14.79 -18.69
CA ASP A 7 -17.36 -15.83 -19.18
C ASP A 7 -15.89 -15.59 -18.76
N THR A 8 -15.61 -15.69 -17.46
CA THR A 8 -14.23 -15.77 -16.98
C THR A 8 -13.85 -17.23 -16.71
N SER A 9 -12.72 -17.67 -17.29
CA SER A 9 -12.15 -19.00 -17.04
C SER A 9 -11.38 -19.09 -15.72
N LEU A 10 -11.38 -18.03 -14.92
CA LEU A 10 -10.74 -17.99 -13.62
C LEU A 10 -11.34 -19.06 -12.69
N ARG A 11 -10.46 -19.72 -11.95
CA ARG A 11 -10.83 -20.75 -10.96
C ARG A 11 -10.36 -20.39 -9.56
N ARG A 12 -9.21 -19.71 -9.49
CA ARG A 12 -8.59 -19.28 -8.23
C ARG A 12 -7.96 -17.91 -8.41
N VAL A 13 -8.10 -17.08 -7.39
CA VAL A 13 -7.42 -15.78 -7.28
C VAL A 13 -6.66 -15.77 -5.96
N PHE A 14 -5.41 -15.33 -6.03
CA PHE A 14 -4.52 -15.21 -4.89
C PHE A 14 -4.25 -13.73 -4.65
N LEU A 15 -4.60 -13.26 -3.45
CA LEU A 15 -4.35 -11.91 -2.97
C LEU A 15 -3.27 -12.00 -1.89
N GLY A 16 -2.41 -10.99 -1.80
CA GLY A 16 -1.38 -10.95 -0.77
C GLY A 16 -0.59 -9.66 -0.85
N GLY A 17 0.31 -9.48 0.12
CA GLY A 17 1.15 -8.29 0.17
C GLY A 17 0.60 -7.19 1.08
N ASP A 18 -0.71 -7.09 1.30
CA ASP A 18 -1.34 -6.10 2.19
C ASP A 18 -2.42 -6.70 3.10
N ARG A 19 -2.83 -5.94 4.13
CA ARG A 19 -3.98 -6.31 4.96
C ARG A 19 -5.25 -6.28 4.12
N LEU A 20 -5.90 -7.43 4.00
CA LEU A 20 -7.12 -7.57 3.21
C LEU A 20 -8.34 -7.05 3.99
N ASP A 21 -8.87 -5.93 3.54
CA ASP A 21 -10.12 -5.37 4.06
C ASP A 21 -11.32 -6.18 3.53
N PRO A 22 -12.16 -6.78 4.39
CA PRO A 22 -13.35 -7.49 3.93
C PRO A 22 -14.30 -6.63 3.09
N ALA A 23 -14.34 -5.31 3.28
CA ALA A 23 -15.26 -4.42 2.57
C ALA A 23 -15.02 -4.43 1.05
N ILE A 24 -13.76 -4.51 0.62
CA ILE A 24 -13.42 -4.53 -0.82
C ILE A 24 -13.88 -5.81 -1.53
N LEU A 25 -14.18 -6.87 -0.78
CA LEU A 25 -14.60 -8.17 -1.30
C LEU A 25 -16.12 -8.32 -1.40
N ARG A 26 -16.92 -7.40 -0.85
CA ARG A 26 -18.38 -7.47 -0.94
C ARG A 26 -18.89 -7.51 -2.38
N PRO A 27 -18.43 -6.64 -3.30
CA PRO A 27 -18.85 -6.70 -4.71
C PRO A 27 -18.41 -7.99 -5.39
N TRP A 28 -17.25 -8.54 -4.98
CA TRP A 28 -16.73 -9.81 -5.51
C TRP A 28 -17.68 -10.97 -5.17
N PHE A 29 -17.98 -11.18 -3.89
CA PHE A 29 -18.88 -12.27 -3.47
C PHE A 29 -20.31 -12.06 -3.99
N ALA A 30 -20.78 -10.82 -4.11
CA ALA A 30 -22.09 -10.53 -4.72
C ALA A 30 -22.17 -10.94 -6.21
N ARG A 31 -21.03 -10.92 -6.91
CA ARG A 31 -20.93 -11.29 -8.34
C ARG A 31 -20.64 -12.77 -8.53
N PHE A 32 -19.63 -13.31 -7.84
CA PHE A 32 -19.10 -14.66 -8.10
C PHE A 32 -19.55 -15.73 -7.09
N GLY A 33 -20.15 -15.31 -5.97
CA GLY A 33 -20.59 -16.21 -4.90
C GLY A 33 -19.44 -16.84 -4.10
N ASP A 34 -19.80 -17.73 -3.17
CA ASP A 34 -18.88 -18.55 -2.37
C ASP A 34 -19.28 -20.02 -2.58
N ARG A 35 -18.53 -20.75 -3.42
CA ARG A 35 -18.75 -22.18 -3.66
C ARG A 35 -17.60 -22.97 -3.08
N ASP A 36 -17.90 -23.99 -2.28
CA ASP A 36 -16.99 -25.11 -2.08
C ASP A 36 -16.89 -25.92 -3.37
N GLY A 37 -15.69 -26.43 -3.68
CA GLY A 37 -15.45 -27.34 -4.82
C GLY A 37 -16.34 -28.60 -4.85
N ALA A 38 -17.23 -28.78 -3.87
CA ALA A 38 -18.25 -29.82 -3.77
C ALA A 38 -19.70 -29.38 -4.09
N GLY A 39 -19.94 -28.14 -4.56
CA GLY A 39 -21.19 -27.80 -5.26
C GLY A 39 -22.44 -27.56 -4.39
N ARG A 40 -22.31 -27.15 -3.12
CA ARG A 40 -23.48 -26.72 -2.33
C ARG A 40 -23.68 -25.21 -2.38
N GLU A 41 -24.85 -24.82 -2.84
CA GLU A 41 -25.33 -23.45 -3.06
C GLU A 41 -26.05 -22.95 -1.80
N THR A 42 -25.68 -21.76 -1.29
CA THR A 42 -26.31 -21.16 -0.10
C THR A 42 -27.36 -20.10 -0.44
N THR A 43 -27.48 -19.66 -1.70
CA THR A 43 -28.20 -18.42 -2.04
C THR A 43 -29.21 -18.51 -3.21
N GLY A 44 -29.45 -19.69 -3.80
CA GLY A 44 -30.56 -19.90 -4.77
C GLY A 44 -30.51 -19.05 -6.06
N ARG A 45 -29.34 -18.53 -6.44
CA ARG A 45 -29.12 -17.76 -7.68
C ARG A 45 -28.39 -18.63 -8.72
N ALA A 46 -28.69 -18.42 -10.00
CA ALA A 46 -28.09 -19.14 -11.12
C ALA A 46 -26.53 -19.13 -11.08
N PRO A 47 -25.86 -20.17 -11.61
CA PRO A 47 -24.44 -20.44 -11.37
C PRO A 47 -23.50 -19.33 -11.86
N ALA A 48 -22.92 -18.56 -10.95
CA ALA A 48 -21.65 -17.89 -11.23
C ALA A 48 -20.51 -18.93 -11.14
N PRO A 49 -19.43 -18.79 -11.94
CA PRO A 49 -18.25 -19.64 -11.80
C PRO A 49 -17.69 -19.45 -10.38
N GLY A 50 -17.67 -20.51 -9.58
CA GLY A 50 -17.22 -20.47 -8.19
C GLY A 50 -15.71 -20.29 -8.10
N ILE A 51 -15.23 -19.04 -8.21
CA ILE A 51 -13.82 -18.69 -8.16
C ILE A 51 -13.37 -18.70 -6.71
N GLU A 52 -12.42 -19.56 -6.36
CA GLU A 52 -11.85 -19.59 -5.01
C GLU A 52 -10.93 -18.38 -4.79
N LEU A 53 -11.08 -17.71 -3.65
CA LEU A 53 -10.24 -16.58 -3.27
C LEU A 53 -9.32 -16.99 -2.12
N TYR A 54 -8.04 -16.69 -2.23
CA TYR A 54 -7.05 -16.99 -1.20
C TYR A 54 -6.34 -15.70 -0.76
N ASN A 55 -6.30 -15.47 0.55
CA ASN A 55 -5.43 -14.47 1.16
C ASN A 55 -4.11 -15.15 1.52
N LEU A 56 -3.01 -14.63 0.99
CA LEU A 56 -1.65 -15.13 1.16
C LEU A 56 -0.87 -14.13 2.00
N TYR A 57 -0.13 -14.66 2.96
CA TYR A 57 0.85 -13.88 3.71
C TYR A 57 2.22 -14.53 3.58
N GLY A 58 3.24 -13.70 3.45
CA GLY A 58 4.62 -14.11 3.47
C GLY A 58 5.51 -12.89 3.43
N VAL A 59 6.78 -13.14 3.72
CA VAL A 59 7.87 -12.17 3.64
C VAL A 59 8.90 -12.69 2.65
N THR A 60 9.63 -11.78 2.01
CA THR A 60 10.68 -12.13 1.02
C THR A 60 11.67 -13.12 1.62
N GLU A 61 12.05 -12.91 2.88
CA GLU A 61 12.99 -13.71 3.65
C GLU A 61 12.50 -15.12 3.98
N ALA A 62 11.21 -15.42 3.74
CA ALA A 62 10.59 -16.73 3.91
C ALA A 62 10.03 -17.30 2.60
N THR A 63 10.54 -16.82 1.46
CA THR A 63 10.21 -17.26 0.10
C THR A 63 8.73 -17.12 -0.25
N VAL A 64 8.33 -15.88 -0.50
CA VAL A 64 7.04 -15.46 -1.09
C VAL A 64 5.82 -15.67 -0.17
N VAL A 65 5.53 -16.90 0.25
CA VAL A 65 4.33 -17.26 1.02
C VAL A 65 4.71 -18.14 2.20
N SER A 66 4.15 -17.82 3.35
CA SER A 66 4.30 -18.56 4.61
C SER A 66 2.97 -19.10 5.13
N THR A 67 1.88 -18.37 4.92
CA THR A 67 0.54 -18.78 5.32
C THR A 67 -0.49 -18.46 4.25
N TYR A 68 -1.61 -19.20 4.28
CA TYR A 68 -2.73 -18.99 3.38
C TYR A 68 -4.06 -19.17 4.11
N HIS A 69 -5.05 -18.38 3.70
CA HIS A 69 -6.45 -18.48 4.11
C HIS A 69 -7.34 -18.55 2.88
N ARG A 70 -8.29 -19.47 2.84
CA ARG A 70 -9.33 -19.45 1.80
C ARG A 70 -10.43 -18.50 2.25
N VAL A 71 -10.52 -17.36 1.58
CA VAL A 71 -11.48 -16.31 1.91
C VAL A 71 -12.89 -16.76 1.57
N ARG A 72 -13.79 -16.64 2.55
CA ARG A 72 -15.21 -16.98 2.46
C ARG A 72 -16.09 -15.75 2.57
N GLU A 73 -17.34 -15.90 2.17
CA GLU A 73 -18.35 -14.86 2.38
C GLU A 73 -18.56 -14.58 3.88
N GLU A 74 -18.36 -15.59 4.74
CA GLU A 74 -18.39 -15.44 6.19
C GLU A 74 -17.32 -14.46 6.70
N ASP A 75 -16.10 -14.47 6.16
CA ASP A 75 -15.04 -13.53 6.53
C ASP A 75 -15.48 -12.09 6.26
N VAL A 76 -16.17 -11.89 5.13
CA VAL A 76 -16.68 -10.58 4.72
C VAL A 76 -17.84 -10.12 5.61
N ARG A 77 -18.73 -11.04 6.00
CA ARG A 77 -19.85 -10.76 6.92
C ARG A 77 -19.39 -10.49 8.34
N ALA A 78 -18.31 -11.15 8.79
CA ALA A 78 -17.76 -10.96 10.14
C ALA A 78 -17.23 -9.53 10.37
N GLY A 79 -16.94 -8.76 9.30
CA GLY A 79 -16.57 -7.35 9.39
C GLY A 79 -15.23 -7.09 10.09
N ARG A 80 -14.43 -8.15 10.31
CA ARG A 80 -13.08 -8.10 10.87
C ARG A 80 -12.06 -8.38 9.78
N PRO A 81 -10.78 -7.98 9.94
CA PRO A 81 -9.74 -8.26 8.97
C PRO A 81 -9.67 -9.74 8.64
N VAL A 82 -9.51 -10.06 7.36
CA VAL A 82 -9.40 -11.45 6.90
C VAL A 82 -8.14 -12.08 7.51
N PRO A 83 -8.22 -13.29 8.09
CA PRO A 83 -7.06 -13.98 8.64
C PRO A 83 -5.96 -14.15 7.59
N ILE A 84 -4.71 -14.23 8.06
CA ILE A 84 -3.59 -14.68 7.21
C ILE A 84 -3.53 -16.22 7.14
N GLY A 85 -4.36 -16.89 7.93
CA GLY A 85 -4.68 -18.30 7.78
C GLY A 85 -3.65 -19.20 8.45
N ARG A 86 -3.27 -20.28 7.77
CA ARG A 86 -2.45 -21.35 8.34
C ARG A 86 -1.15 -21.50 7.58
N ALA A 87 -0.12 -22.00 8.26
CA ALA A 87 1.17 -22.31 7.65
C ALA A 87 1.00 -23.21 6.41
N LEU A 88 1.78 -22.95 5.35
CA LEU A 88 1.87 -23.89 4.24
C LEU A 88 2.44 -25.24 4.73
N PRO A 89 2.12 -26.34 4.03
CA PRO A 89 2.77 -27.61 4.29
C PRO A 89 4.30 -27.46 4.28
N ASN A 90 4.97 -28.12 5.24
CA ASN A 90 6.43 -28.11 5.41
C ASN A 90 7.05 -26.76 5.82
N GLN A 91 6.24 -25.77 6.20
CA GLN A 91 6.69 -24.57 6.91
C GLN A 91 6.12 -24.57 8.34
N ARG A 92 6.82 -23.89 9.25
CA ARG A 92 6.35 -23.66 10.61
C ARG A 92 6.19 -22.18 10.84
N VAL A 93 5.12 -21.83 11.54
CA VAL A 93 4.85 -20.46 11.98
C VAL A 93 4.74 -20.47 13.48
N TYR A 94 5.52 -19.60 14.12
CA TYR A 94 5.55 -19.43 15.56
C TYR A 94 5.07 -18.03 15.92
N LEU A 95 4.36 -17.93 17.04
CA LEU A 95 4.10 -16.67 17.72
C LEU A 95 4.94 -16.66 18.99
N LEU A 96 6.02 -15.89 18.99
CA LEU A 96 7.00 -15.88 20.08
C LEU A 96 6.85 -14.65 20.98
N GLY A 97 7.08 -14.83 22.28
CA GLY A 97 7.24 -13.75 23.25
C GLY A 97 8.66 -13.18 23.25
N GLU A 98 8.93 -12.23 24.14
CA GLU A 98 10.26 -11.60 24.29
C GLU A 98 11.34 -12.59 24.75
N ASP A 99 10.96 -13.70 25.38
CA ASP A 99 11.85 -14.76 25.85
C ASP A 99 12.06 -15.89 24.81
N ASP A 100 11.66 -15.66 23.56
CA ASP A 100 11.71 -16.62 22.45
C ASP A 100 10.91 -17.91 22.68
N ARG A 101 9.92 -17.86 23.57
CA ARG A 101 8.99 -18.98 23.80
C ARG A 101 7.66 -18.75 23.09
N PRO A 102 7.01 -19.82 22.61
CA PRO A 102 5.66 -19.72 22.07
C PRO A 102 4.69 -19.10 23.08
N VAL A 103 3.94 -18.09 22.65
CA VAL A 103 2.88 -17.50 23.47
C VAL A 103 1.65 -18.41 23.52
N PRO A 104 0.81 -18.33 24.57
CA PRO A 104 -0.46 -19.04 24.61
C PRO A 104 -1.39 -18.67 23.44
N VAL A 105 -2.27 -19.60 23.05
CA VAL A 105 -3.32 -19.34 22.07
C VAL A 105 -4.15 -18.11 22.48
N GLY A 106 -4.44 -17.23 21.52
CA GLY A 106 -5.15 -15.97 21.75
C GLY A 106 -4.30 -14.82 22.29
N ALA A 107 -3.06 -15.07 22.74
CA ALA A 107 -2.12 -14.01 23.08
C ALA A 107 -1.50 -13.40 21.81
N THR A 108 -0.99 -12.17 21.93
CA THR A 108 -0.20 -11.52 20.88
C THR A 108 1.25 -11.99 20.99
N GLY A 109 1.84 -12.39 19.86
CA GLY A 109 3.26 -12.73 19.76
C GLY A 109 3.89 -12.20 18.48
N GLN A 110 5.22 -12.16 18.45
CA GLN A 110 5.98 -11.88 17.24
C GLN A 110 5.86 -13.06 16.28
N LEU A 111 5.41 -12.78 15.07
CA LEU A 111 5.26 -13.77 14.01
C LEU A 111 6.64 -14.15 13.47
N CYS A 112 6.99 -15.42 13.57
CA CYS A 112 8.24 -15.96 13.08
C CYS A 112 7.97 -17.15 12.14
N VAL A 113 8.80 -17.30 11.12
CA VAL A 113 8.69 -18.40 10.15
C VAL A 113 9.93 -19.27 10.25
N SER A 114 9.74 -20.59 10.28
CA SER A 114 10.84 -21.56 10.27
C SER A 114 10.63 -22.64 9.23
N GLY A 115 11.73 -23.19 8.73
CA GLY A 115 11.75 -24.28 7.75
C GLY A 115 12.60 -23.94 6.53
N HIS A 116 12.55 -24.82 5.53
CA HIS A 116 13.40 -24.73 4.33
C HIS A 116 13.18 -23.48 3.47
N ALA A 117 12.06 -22.78 3.65
CA ALA A 117 11.73 -21.59 2.89
C ALA A 117 12.40 -20.31 3.44
N VAL A 118 13.05 -20.39 4.61
CA VAL A 118 13.78 -19.26 5.17
C VAL A 118 15.07 -19.06 4.36
N ALA A 119 15.30 -17.82 3.93
CA ALA A 119 16.47 -17.41 3.17
C ALA A 119 17.76 -17.59 3.98
N SER A 120 18.90 -17.64 3.30
CA SER A 120 20.21 -17.76 3.95
C SER A 120 20.65 -16.50 4.71
N GLY A 121 19.98 -15.36 4.49
CA GLY A 121 20.29 -14.08 5.10
C GLY A 121 20.21 -12.91 4.12
N TYR A 122 20.67 -11.75 4.58
CA TYR A 122 20.85 -10.55 3.76
C TYR A 122 22.26 -10.52 3.15
N HIS A 123 22.35 -10.25 1.85
CA HIS A 123 23.62 -10.16 1.13
C HIS A 123 24.51 -9.06 1.71
N ASP A 124 25.76 -9.40 2.07
CA ASP A 124 26.78 -8.52 2.66
C ASP A 124 26.32 -7.73 3.90
N ARG A 125 25.40 -8.31 4.69
CA ARG A 125 24.81 -7.66 5.87
C ARG A 125 24.73 -8.61 7.07
N ASP A 126 25.85 -9.24 7.41
CA ASP A 126 25.96 -10.25 8.47
C ASP A 126 25.35 -9.82 9.82
N GLY A 127 25.55 -8.56 10.23
CA GLY A 127 24.96 -8.04 11.47
C GLY A 127 23.43 -8.06 11.47
N LEU A 128 22.81 -7.64 10.35
CA LEU A 128 21.35 -7.65 10.20
C LEU A 128 20.82 -9.07 10.02
N THR A 129 21.60 -9.94 9.33
CA THR A 129 21.29 -11.36 9.23
C THR A 129 21.25 -12.00 10.61
N ALA A 130 22.25 -11.78 11.46
CA ALA A 130 22.29 -12.33 12.81
C ALA A 130 21.17 -11.77 13.73
N GLU A 131 20.70 -10.55 13.49
CA GLU A 131 19.58 -9.95 14.23
C GLU A 131 18.24 -10.63 13.91
N ARG A 132 17.98 -10.91 12.62
CA ARG A 132 16.66 -11.38 12.16
C ARG A 132 16.57 -12.88 11.93
N PHE A 133 17.68 -13.53 11.63
CA PHE A 133 17.76 -14.96 11.35
C PHE A 133 18.36 -15.69 12.54
N GLY A 134 17.68 -16.73 12.98
CA GLY A 134 18.09 -17.56 14.09
C GLY A 134 17.74 -19.02 13.83
N THR A 135 17.45 -19.71 14.93
CA THR A 135 17.26 -21.15 14.94
C THR A 135 15.89 -21.49 15.50
N ASP A 136 15.24 -22.53 14.95
CA ASP A 136 13.94 -23.00 15.42
C ASP A 136 13.96 -23.25 16.95
N PRO A 137 13.11 -22.55 17.74
CA PRO A 137 13.15 -22.61 19.20
C PRO A 137 12.68 -23.96 19.76
N LEU A 138 12.01 -24.79 18.96
CA LEU A 138 11.54 -26.12 19.36
C LEU A 138 12.42 -27.24 18.80
N ALA A 139 13.58 -26.92 18.20
CA ALA A 139 14.54 -27.94 17.82
C ALA A 139 15.06 -28.68 19.06
N GLY A 140 14.82 -29.98 19.11
CA GLY A 140 15.32 -30.84 20.17
C GLY A 140 16.83 -31.11 20.01
N PRO A 141 17.50 -31.66 21.04
CA PRO A 141 18.94 -31.90 21.05
C PRO A 141 19.45 -32.80 19.90
N SER A 142 18.58 -33.61 19.31
CA SER A 142 18.88 -34.60 18.27
C SER A 142 18.34 -34.24 16.88
N SER A 143 17.68 -33.09 16.72
CA SER A 143 17.14 -32.63 15.43
C SER A 143 18.01 -31.53 14.85
N ALA A 144 18.32 -31.60 13.55
CA ALA A 144 18.85 -30.45 12.84
C ALA A 144 17.85 -29.29 12.98
N ALA A 145 18.33 -28.18 13.51
CA ALA A 145 17.47 -27.05 13.75
C ALA A 145 17.27 -26.27 12.45
N PHE A 146 16.00 -26.04 12.08
CA PHE A 146 15.70 -25.24 10.91
C PHE A 146 16.05 -23.77 11.14
N PRO A 147 16.40 -23.03 10.09
CA PRO A 147 16.48 -21.59 10.19
C PRO A 147 15.13 -21.00 10.61
N LEU A 148 15.18 -19.93 11.40
CA LEU A 148 14.05 -19.14 11.86
C LEU A 148 14.24 -17.70 11.36
N TYR A 149 13.18 -17.07 10.87
CA TYR A 149 13.17 -15.67 10.52
C TYR A 149 12.12 -14.90 11.35
N ARG A 150 12.54 -13.79 11.95
CA ARG A 150 11.68 -12.86 12.68
C ARG A 150 11.12 -11.80 11.73
N THR A 151 9.81 -11.87 11.49
CA THR A 151 9.16 -11.03 10.46
C THR A 151 9.05 -9.55 10.83
N GLY A 152 9.09 -9.24 12.14
CA GLY A 152 8.72 -7.94 12.67
C GLY A 152 7.21 -7.72 12.77
N ASP A 153 6.39 -8.68 12.33
CA ASP A 153 4.93 -8.61 12.43
C ASP A 153 4.43 -9.16 13.78
N LEU A 154 3.32 -8.61 14.25
CA LEU A 154 2.58 -9.06 15.41
C LEU A 154 1.33 -9.81 14.96
N ALA A 155 1.06 -10.94 15.59
CA ALA A 155 -0.11 -11.77 15.28
C ALA A 155 -0.66 -12.46 16.54
N THR A 156 -1.88 -12.98 16.40
CA THR A 156 -2.49 -13.91 17.37
C THR A 156 -3.03 -15.13 16.63
N ALA A 157 -3.19 -16.24 17.34
CA ALA A 157 -3.71 -17.48 16.77
C ALA A 157 -4.95 -17.96 17.52
N THR A 158 -5.90 -18.53 16.77
CA THR A 158 -7.05 -19.24 17.32
C THR A 158 -6.67 -20.65 17.78
N PRO A 159 -7.50 -21.32 18.61
CA PRO A 159 -7.25 -22.71 19.02
C PRO A 159 -7.12 -23.67 17.85
N ASP A 160 -7.81 -23.39 16.76
CA ASP A 160 -7.72 -24.22 15.58
C ASP A 160 -6.41 -24.02 14.83
N GLY A 161 -5.59 -22.99 15.15
CA GLY A 161 -4.32 -22.68 14.51
C GLY A 161 -4.41 -21.69 13.34
N GLU A 162 -5.52 -20.96 13.23
CA GLU A 162 -5.66 -19.85 12.29
C GLU A 162 -5.00 -18.59 12.85
N VAL A 163 -4.15 -17.95 12.04
CA VAL A 163 -3.36 -16.79 12.43
C VAL A 163 -4.01 -15.50 11.93
N HIS A 164 -4.14 -14.53 12.83
CA HIS A 164 -4.62 -13.19 12.55
C HIS A 164 -3.47 -12.19 12.70
N PHE A 165 -3.21 -11.44 11.64
CA PHE A 165 -2.26 -10.34 11.64
C PHE A 165 -2.82 -9.15 12.45
N LEU A 166 -2.02 -8.60 13.35
CA LEU A 166 -2.39 -7.48 14.23
C LEU A 166 -1.70 -6.18 13.85
N GLY A 167 -0.51 -6.24 13.25
CA GLY A 167 0.29 -5.07 12.89
C GLY A 167 1.77 -5.38 12.86
N ARG A 168 2.60 -4.35 12.98
CA ARG A 168 4.06 -4.48 13.07
C ARG A 168 4.57 -4.05 14.44
N ALA A 169 5.63 -4.71 14.89
CA ALA A 169 6.38 -4.35 16.09
C ALA A 169 7.41 -3.25 15.82
N ASP A 170 7.89 -3.15 14.58
CA ASP A 170 8.83 -2.12 14.11
C ASP A 170 8.13 -1.01 13.31
N THR A 171 8.92 -0.06 12.80
CA THR A 171 8.43 1.14 12.09
C THR A 171 8.16 0.91 10.60
N GLN A 172 8.36 -0.30 10.10
CA GLN A 172 8.12 -0.63 8.70
C GLN A 172 6.63 -0.50 8.37
N VAL A 173 6.34 -0.05 7.16
CA VAL A 173 4.98 0.17 6.68
C VAL A 173 4.76 -0.52 5.34
N LYS A 174 3.49 -0.85 5.06
CA LYS A 174 3.06 -1.24 3.73
C LYS A 174 2.23 -0.11 3.14
N VAL A 175 2.61 0.33 1.95
CA VAL A 175 1.93 1.39 1.21
C VAL A 175 1.60 0.84 -0.16
N ARG A 176 0.31 0.61 -0.43
CA ARG A 176 -0.17 0.15 -1.75
C ARG A 176 0.54 -1.13 -2.22
N GLY A 177 0.75 -2.09 -1.33
CA GLY A 177 1.42 -3.37 -1.59
C GLY A 177 2.94 -3.34 -1.56
N PHE A 178 3.56 -2.15 -1.46
CA PHE A 178 5.00 -2.02 -1.34
C PHE A 178 5.44 -2.03 0.11
N ARG A 179 6.46 -2.83 0.39
CA ARG A 179 7.16 -2.86 1.66
C ARG A 179 8.10 -1.65 1.71
N VAL A 180 7.80 -0.69 2.58
CA VAL A 180 8.55 0.57 2.70
C VAL A 180 9.21 0.64 4.07
N GLU A 181 10.47 1.05 4.09
CA GLU A 181 11.22 1.36 5.29
C GLU A 181 11.27 2.89 5.47
N PRO A 182 10.44 3.50 6.33
CA PRO A 182 10.45 4.96 6.51
C PRO A 182 11.83 5.50 6.84
N GLY A 183 12.64 4.73 7.58
CA GLY A 183 14.02 5.09 7.93
C GLY A 183 14.94 5.32 6.73
N GLU A 184 14.73 4.63 5.60
CA GLU A 184 15.49 4.85 4.37
C GLU A 184 15.16 6.22 3.76
N ILE A 185 13.87 6.56 3.76
CA ILE A 185 13.38 7.85 3.27
C ILE A 185 13.83 8.98 4.20
N GLU A 186 13.78 8.76 5.52
CA GLU A 186 14.28 9.69 6.53
C GLU A 186 15.79 9.94 6.40
N ALA A 187 16.56 8.91 6.02
CA ALA A 187 17.99 9.06 5.72
C ALA A 187 18.22 9.92 4.47
N ALA A 188 17.51 9.64 3.37
CA ALA A 188 17.61 10.44 2.15
C ALA A 188 17.19 11.91 2.37
N LEU A 189 16.14 12.14 3.18
CA LEU A 189 15.75 13.51 3.57
C LEU A 189 16.83 14.22 4.39
N ARG A 190 17.50 13.53 5.32
CA ARG A 190 18.61 14.10 6.11
C ARG A 190 19.86 14.41 5.30
N GLU A 191 20.05 13.79 4.14
CA GLU A 191 21.15 14.10 3.22
C GLU A 191 20.89 15.37 2.40
N THR A 192 19.66 15.89 2.42
CA THR A 192 19.31 17.14 1.75
C THR A 192 19.88 18.33 2.52
N PRO A 193 20.63 19.25 1.85
CA PRO A 193 21.14 20.46 2.50
C PRO A 193 20.05 21.27 3.21
N GLY A 194 20.30 21.63 4.46
CA GLY A 194 19.37 22.39 5.30
C GLY A 194 18.38 21.54 6.12
N VAL A 195 18.40 20.21 6.01
CA VAL A 195 17.60 19.30 6.84
C VAL A 195 18.43 18.78 8.03
N ARG A 196 18.06 19.14 9.25
CA ARG A 196 18.68 18.63 10.49
C ARG A 196 18.19 17.24 10.87
N SER A 197 16.89 17.04 10.81
CA SER A 197 16.25 15.75 11.11
C SER A 197 14.98 15.60 10.29
N ALA A 198 14.55 14.35 10.08
CA ALA A 198 13.33 14.05 9.36
C ALA A 198 12.62 12.83 9.96
N THR A 199 11.30 12.79 9.84
CA THR A 199 10.50 11.60 10.09
C THR A 199 9.49 11.39 8.95
N VAL A 200 9.17 10.14 8.63
CA VAL A 200 8.22 9.79 7.56
C VAL A 200 7.10 8.93 8.12
N THR A 201 5.87 9.26 7.77
CA THR A 201 4.68 8.50 8.18
C THR A 201 3.73 8.29 7.00
N VAL A 202 2.77 7.38 7.19
CA VAL A 202 1.74 7.09 6.20
C VAL A 202 0.45 7.82 6.59
N HIS A 203 -0.10 8.58 5.65
CA HIS A 203 -1.41 9.21 5.79
C HIS A 203 -2.42 8.52 4.87
N GLY A 204 -3.68 8.46 5.32
CA GLY A 204 -4.77 7.79 4.58
C GLY A 204 -4.87 6.29 4.87
N SER A 205 -5.79 5.61 4.18
CA SER A 205 -6.03 4.17 4.32
C SER A 205 -6.34 3.51 2.97
N GLY A 206 -6.09 2.20 2.85
CA GLY A 206 -6.29 1.46 1.61
C GLY A 206 -5.56 2.10 0.42
N THR A 207 -6.28 2.36 -0.66
CA THR A 207 -5.72 2.97 -1.88
C THR A 207 -5.34 4.45 -1.70
N ALA A 208 -5.88 5.13 -0.69
CA ALA A 208 -5.57 6.53 -0.40
C ALA A 208 -4.29 6.70 0.45
N GLN A 209 -3.62 5.59 0.84
CA GLN A 209 -2.36 5.66 1.57
C GLN A 209 -1.30 6.40 0.77
N ARG A 210 -0.56 7.28 1.44
CA ARG A 210 0.58 8.01 0.89
C ARG A 210 1.63 8.28 1.96
N LEU A 211 2.89 8.31 1.54
CA LEU A 211 4.02 8.69 2.39
C LEU A 211 4.05 10.22 2.53
N VAL A 212 4.26 10.70 3.76
CA VAL A 212 4.46 12.12 4.06
C VAL A 212 5.70 12.27 4.93
N GLY A 213 6.63 13.11 4.48
CA GLY A 213 7.82 13.48 5.24
C GLY A 213 7.59 14.73 6.07
N TYR A 214 8.26 14.79 7.22
CA TYR A 214 8.37 15.99 8.03
C TYR A 214 9.85 16.24 8.28
N ALA A 215 10.32 17.40 7.84
CA ALA A 215 11.71 17.81 7.96
C ALA A 215 11.84 18.93 8.98
N VAL A 216 12.97 18.97 9.67
CA VAL A 216 13.33 20.00 10.64
C VAL A 216 14.51 20.79 10.08
N PRO A 217 14.43 22.13 9.97
CA PRO A 217 15.47 22.91 9.32
C PRO A 217 16.72 23.00 10.21
N GLU A 218 17.90 23.11 9.59
CA GLU A 218 19.18 23.26 10.27
C GLU A 218 19.29 24.60 11.02
N ALA A 219 18.81 25.68 10.40
CA ALA A 219 18.74 27.02 10.99
C ALA A 219 17.28 27.44 11.27
N PRO A 220 16.92 27.85 12.50
CA PRO A 220 15.55 28.26 12.85
C PRO A 220 15.07 29.57 12.19
N ASP A 221 16.00 30.42 11.73
CA ASP A 221 15.72 31.82 11.33
C ASP A 221 15.45 32.06 9.84
N ALA A 222 15.58 31.03 8.98
CA ALA A 222 15.04 31.18 7.62
C ALA A 222 13.51 31.09 7.72
N ALA A 223 12.80 31.95 7.00
CA ALA A 223 11.34 32.02 6.95
C ALA A 223 10.74 30.72 6.39
N HIS A 224 10.74 29.66 7.19
CA HIS A 224 10.16 28.37 6.88
C HIS A 224 8.72 28.42 7.38
N THR A 225 7.83 28.99 6.58
CA THR A 225 6.40 28.86 6.81
C THR A 225 6.05 27.37 6.87
N ALA A 226 5.34 26.95 7.92
CA ALA A 226 4.78 25.61 8.00
C ALA A 226 3.96 25.34 6.72
N GLY A 227 4.41 24.39 5.90
CA GLY A 227 3.87 24.19 4.57
C GLY A 227 4.66 23.17 3.74
N PRO A 228 4.13 22.76 2.58
CA PRO A 228 4.79 21.78 1.72
C PRO A 228 6.07 22.36 1.11
N VAL A 229 7.16 21.60 1.21
CA VAL A 229 8.52 21.97 0.79
C VAL A 229 9.09 21.00 -0.24
N LEU A 230 8.29 20.03 -0.68
CA LEU A 230 8.71 19.08 -1.70
C LEU A 230 8.76 19.80 -3.06
N THR A 231 9.82 20.57 -3.26
CA THR A 231 10.15 21.22 -4.53
C THR A 231 10.63 20.16 -5.53
N GLU A 232 10.53 20.46 -6.83
CA GLU A 232 11.00 19.51 -7.86
C GLU A 232 12.50 19.15 -7.69
N PRO A 233 13.42 20.07 -7.33
CA PRO A 233 14.80 19.70 -7.02
C PRO A 233 14.94 18.70 -5.87
N LEU A 234 14.15 18.85 -4.79
CA LEU A 234 14.17 17.88 -3.69
C LEU A 234 13.58 16.54 -4.12
N ARG A 235 12.49 16.57 -4.89
CA ARG A 235 11.87 15.36 -5.42
C ARG A 235 12.84 14.59 -6.32
N GLU A 236 13.55 15.28 -7.20
CA GLU A 236 14.56 14.68 -8.08
C GLU A 236 15.72 14.10 -7.26
N HIS A 237 16.20 14.83 -6.25
CA HIS A 237 17.22 14.31 -5.33
C HIS A 237 16.79 12.98 -4.69
N LEU A 238 15.55 12.92 -4.17
CA LEU A 238 15.01 11.70 -3.58
C LEU A 238 14.91 10.56 -4.60
N ARG A 239 14.51 10.83 -5.85
CA ARG A 239 14.45 9.82 -6.93
C ARG A 239 15.81 9.23 -7.31
N THR A 240 16.90 9.97 -7.12
CA THR A 240 18.25 9.42 -7.35
C THR A 240 18.67 8.39 -6.29
N ARG A 241 17.98 8.34 -5.15
CA ARG A 241 18.33 7.51 -3.97
C ARG A 241 17.28 6.46 -3.65
N LEU A 242 16.02 6.76 -3.97
CA LEU A 242 14.86 5.97 -3.59
C LEU A 242 14.08 5.51 -4.83
N PRO A 243 13.50 4.30 -4.80
CA PRO A 243 12.46 3.92 -5.76
C PRO A 243 11.29 4.91 -5.74
N GLU A 244 10.62 5.11 -6.90
CA GLU A 244 9.52 6.10 -7.03
C GLU A 244 8.41 5.90 -5.97
N HIS A 245 8.09 4.65 -5.61
CA HIS A 245 7.05 4.36 -4.61
C HIS A 245 7.44 4.70 -3.16
N MET A 246 8.72 4.97 -2.89
CA MET A 246 9.23 5.42 -1.60
C MET A 246 9.38 6.95 -1.53
N VAL A 247 9.26 7.66 -2.65
CA VAL A 247 9.32 9.13 -2.66
C VAL A 247 8.04 9.67 -2.00
N PRO A 248 8.13 10.50 -0.93
CA PRO A 248 6.96 11.06 -0.28
C PRO A 248 6.07 11.86 -1.24
N ALA A 249 4.76 11.80 -1.03
CA ALA A 249 3.80 12.63 -1.76
C ALA A 249 3.94 14.11 -1.38
N ALA A 250 4.28 14.39 -0.12
CA ALA A 250 4.53 15.72 0.43
C ALA A 250 5.63 15.66 1.50
N VAL A 251 6.32 16.78 1.68
CA VAL A 251 7.28 17.00 2.78
C VAL A 251 6.96 18.34 3.44
N TYR A 252 6.87 18.40 4.76
CA TYR A 252 6.55 19.63 5.51
C TYR A 252 7.71 20.06 6.40
N TRP A 253 7.98 21.36 6.50
CA TRP A 253 8.84 21.89 7.56
C TRP A 253 8.09 21.88 8.91
N ILE A 254 8.76 21.41 9.95
CA ILE A 254 8.33 21.48 11.34
C ILE A 254 9.47 21.94 12.24
N ASP A 255 9.14 22.61 13.35
CA ASP A 255 10.16 23.13 14.27
C ASP A 255 10.92 22.00 14.98
N ARG A 256 10.19 20.93 15.32
CA ARG A 256 10.71 19.75 16.01
C ARG A 256 9.81 18.54 15.77
N ILE A 257 10.40 17.35 15.74
CA ILE A 257 9.65 16.10 15.70
C ILE A 257 9.01 15.88 17.09
N PRO A 258 7.66 15.79 17.18
CA PRO A 258 7.00 15.51 18.44
C PRO A 258 7.29 14.07 18.86
N THR A 259 7.54 13.88 20.15
CA THR A 259 7.81 12.57 20.73
C THR A 259 6.88 12.30 21.91
N THR A 260 6.48 11.04 22.04
CA THR A 260 5.81 10.51 23.23
C THR A 260 6.75 10.55 24.44
N PRO A 261 6.24 10.43 25.68
CA PRO A 261 7.09 10.32 26.88
C PRO A 261 8.13 9.18 26.82
N GLY A 262 7.86 8.14 26.04
CA GLY A 262 8.78 7.03 25.78
C GLY A 262 9.83 7.29 24.69
N GLY A 263 9.92 8.52 24.16
CA GLY A 263 10.91 8.92 23.15
C GLY A 263 10.60 8.49 21.71
N LYS A 264 9.50 7.77 21.46
CA LYS A 264 9.02 7.44 20.10
C LYS A 264 8.33 8.64 19.47
N VAL A 265 8.37 8.75 18.13
CA VAL A 265 7.63 9.78 17.38
C VAL A 265 6.14 9.73 17.73
N ASP A 266 5.57 10.87 18.11
CA ASP A 266 4.13 11.00 18.34
C ASP A 266 3.45 11.37 17.02
N VAL A 267 3.06 10.34 16.27
CA VAL A 267 2.44 10.49 14.95
C VAL A 267 1.13 11.29 15.02
N ALA A 268 0.41 11.23 16.14
CA ALA A 268 -0.85 11.96 16.31
C ALA A 268 -0.64 13.46 16.54
N ALA A 269 0.55 13.85 17.01
CA ALA A 269 0.95 15.24 17.21
C ALA A 269 1.65 15.87 15.98
N LEU A 270 1.90 15.10 14.92
CA LEU A 270 2.42 15.64 13.67
C LEU A 270 1.35 16.50 12.98
N PRO A 271 1.73 17.64 12.36
CA PRO A 271 0.78 18.46 11.61
C PRO A 271 0.06 17.63 10.56
N VAL A 272 -1.27 17.71 10.52
CA VAL A 272 -2.04 17.03 9.47
C VAL A 272 -1.77 17.74 8.15
N PRO A 273 -1.34 17.03 7.09
CA PRO A 273 -1.18 17.59 5.76
C PRO A 273 -2.50 18.23 5.32
N ASP A 274 -2.51 19.55 5.09
CA ASP A 274 -3.65 20.19 4.45
C ASP A 274 -3.85 19.52 3.09
N THR A 275 -5.01 18.88 2.96
CA THR A 275 -5.45 18.18 1.74
C THR A 275 -6.34 19.05 0.86
N GLY A 276 -6.45 20.34 1.18
CA GLY A 276 -7.25 21.28 0.42
C GLY A 276 -6.76 22.71 0.65
N GLY A 277 -6.71 23.48 -0.43
CA GLY A 277 -6.59 24.93 -0.36
C GLY A 277 -5.17 25.48 -0.50
N THR A 278 -4.44 25.15 -1.56
CA THR A 278 -3.75 26.25 -2.24
C THR A 278 -4.80 27.11 -2.93
N ASP A 279 -4.50 28.38 -3.18
CA ASP A 279 -5.34 29.47 -3.70
C ASP A 279 -5.91 29.22 -5.13
N ARG A 280 -6.49 28.03 -5.35
CA ARG A 280 -6.81 27.40 -6.65
C ARG A 280 -7.99 28.06 -7.36
N ASP A 281 -8.82 28.79 -6.63
CA ASP A 281 -10.10 29.34 -7.11
C ASP A 281 -9.96 30.52 -8.09
N THR A 282 -8.74 30.87 -8.52
CA THR A 282 -8.49 32.07 -9.35
C THR A 282 -7.81 31.81 -10.70
N ALA A 283 -7.26 30.61 -10.95
CA ALA A 283 -6.66 30.30 -12.24
C ALA A 283 -7.74 29.85 -13.24
N PRO A 284 -7.94 30.54 -14.38
CA PRO A 284 -8.93 30.14 -15.36
C PRO A 284 -8.54 28.80 -15.99
N MET A 285 -9.36 27.77 -15.76
CA MET A 285 -9.19 26.46 -16.39
C MET A 285 -9.85 26.42 -17.78
N THR A 286 -9.31 25.60 -18.69
CA THR A 286 -9.99 25.21 -19.93
C THR A 286 -11.14 24.23 -19.65
N GLU A 287 -11.97 23.95 -20.66
CA GLU A 287 -13.04 22.95 -20.53
C GLU A 287 -12.49 21.54 -20.32
N ALA A 288 -11.44 21.17 -21.05
CA ALA A 288 -10.78 19.87 -20.88
C ALA A 288 -10.10 19.74 -19.50
N GLU A 289 -9.49 20.82 -19.01
CA GLU A 289 -8.92 20.85 -17.65
C GLU A 289 -9.99 20.62 -16.59
N ARG A 290 -11.13 21.32 -16.65
CA ARG A 290 -12.25 21.12 -15.69
C ARG A 290 -12.78 19.69 -15.71
N LEU A 291 -12.94 19.13 -16.91
CA LEU A 291 -13.41 17.75 -17.09
C LEU A 291 -12.45 16.74 -16.46
N LEU A 292 -11.15 16.87 -16.74
CA LEU A 292 -10.15 15.97 -16.18
C LEU A 292 -10.00 16.14 -14.67
N ALA A 293 -10.02 17.37 -14.18
CA ALA A 293 -10.01 17.67 -12.74
C ALA A 293 -11.17 16.99 -12.01
N GLY A 294 -12.40 17.09 -12.55
CA GLY A 294 -13.56 16.40 -11.97
C GLY A 294 -13.42 14.88 -11.96
N LEU A 295 -12.94 14.29 -13.07
CA LEU A 295 -12.69 12.84 -13.13
C LEU A 295 -11.61 12.38 -12.15
N LEU A 296 -10.53 13.15 -12.01
CA LEU A 296 -9.45 12.87 -11.08
C LEU A 296 -9.94 13.00 -9.63
N ALA A 297 -10.72 14.04 -9.31
CA ALA A 297 -11.33 14.23 -8.01
C ALA A 297 -12.19 13.01 -7.63
N GLU A 298 -13.01 12.50 -8.55
CA GLU A 298 -13.80 11.29 -8.35
C GLU A 298 -12.95 10.01 -8.24
N VAL A 299 -11.93 9.84 -9.08
CA VAL A 299 -11.08 8.63 -9.08
C VAL A 299 -10.26 8.54 -7.81
N LEU A 300 -9.74 9.68 -7.36
CA LEU A 300 -8.82 9.80 -6.23
C LEU A 300 -9.53 10.10 -4.90
N GLN A 301 -10.82 10.42 -4.95
CA GLN A 301 -11.63 10.82 -3.79
C GLN A 301 -11.02 12.03 -3.06
N VAL A 302 -10.55 13.01 -3.83
CA VAL A 302 -10.00 14.28 -3.33
C VAL A 302 -11.00 15.41 -3.56
N PRO A 303 -11.05 16.42 -2.66
CA PRO A 303 -12.07 17.45 -2.72
C PRO A 303 -11.94 18.39 -3.93
N ASP A 304 -10.71 18.64 -4.37
CA ASP A 304 -10.43 19.57 -5.47
C ASP A 304 -9.13 19.23 -6.19
N VAL A 305 -9.05 19.56 -7.49
CA VAL A 305 -7.93 19.27 -8.39
C VAL A 305 -7.67 20.49 -9.30
N GLY A 306 -6.49 21.08 -9.20
CA GLY A 306 -6.06 22.20 -10.02
C GLY A 306 -5.41 21.78 -11.35
N ALA A 307 -5.32 22.72 -12.30
CA ALA A 307 -4.70 22.49 -13.60
C ALA A 307 -3.19 22.17 -13.51
N ASP A 308 -2.49 22.80 -12.58
CA ASP A 308 -1.04 22.63 -12.37
C ASP A 308 -0.68 21.49 -11.42
N ASP A 309 -1.69 20.81 -10.84
CA ASP A 309 -1.43 19.67 -9.97
C ASP A 309 -0.84 18.52 -10.79
N THR A 310 0.29 17.98 -10.33
CA THR A 310 0.87 16.78 -10.93
C THR A 310 0.09 15.55 -10.51
N LEU A 311 -0.08 14.60 -11.42
CA LEU A 311 -0.84 13.37 -11.17
C LEU A 311 -0.30 12.61 -9.95
N GLY A 312 1.02 12.59 -9.77
CA GLY A 312 1.69 11.99 -8.61
C GLY A 312 1.43 12.73 -7.31
N ALA A 313 1.40 14.07 -7.31
CA ALA A 313 1.07 14.87 -6.12
C ALA A 313 -0.40 14.68 -5.70
N LEU A 314 -1.30 14.50 -6.67
CA LEU A 314 -2.70 14.10 -6.42
C LEU A 314 -2.81 12.66 -5.89
N GLY A 315 -1.73 11.89 -5.92
CA GLY A 315 -1.67 10.52 -5.44
C GLY A 315 -2.11 9.47 -6.47
N LEU A 316 -2.17 9.81 -7.76
CA LEU A 316 -2.48 8.88 -8.85
C LEU A 316 -1.43 7.77 -8.90
N ASP A 317 -1.86 6.54 -8.64
CA ASP A 317 -1.09 5.32 -8.87
C ASP A 317 -1.57 4.59 -10.12
N SER A 318 -0.98 3.43 -10.42
CA SER A 318 -1.37 2.60 -11.55
C SER A 318 -2.86 2.19 -11.51
N LEU A 319 -3.45 1.99 -10.32
CA LEU A 319 -4.87 1.63 -10.21
C LEU A 319 -5.77 2.82 -10.49
N GLY A 320 -5.43 3.99 -9.95
CA GLY A 320 -6.07 5.26 -10.27
C GLY A 320 -5.95 5.58 -11.76
N ALA A 321 -4.78 5.39 -12.35
CA ALA A 321 -4.52 5.57 -13.77
C ALA A 321 -5.37 4.62 -14.63
N MET A 322 -5.46 3.33 -14.27
CA MET A 322 -6.35 2.38 -14.95
C MET A 322 -7.82 2.78 -14.84
N ARG A 323 -8.28 3.26 -13.68
CA ARG A 323 -9.66 3.74 -13.48
C ARG A 323 -9.95 5.00 -14.29
N LEU A 324 -9.00 5.93 -14.33
CA LEU A 324 -9.09 7.16 -15.12
C LEU A 324 -9.15 6.83 -16.62
N ALA A 325 -8.24 5.99 -17.11
CA ALA A 325 -8.22 5.51 -18.49
C ALA A 325 -9.54 4.81 -18.86
N ALA A 326 -10.06 3.93 -18.01
CA ALA A 326 -11.34 3.25 -18.25
C ALA A 326 -12.54 4.22 -18.30
N ARG A 327 -12.56 5.25 -17.45
CA ARG A 327 -13.58 6.31 -17.48
C ARG A 327 -13.48 7.16 -18.73
N LEU A 328 -12.27 7.58 -19.11
CA LEU A 328 -12.03 8.37 -20.31
C LEU A 328 -12.40 7.60 -21.59
N ARG A 329 -12.10 6.31 -21.64
CA ARG A 329 -12.51 5.43 -22.73
C ARG A 329 -14.04 5.32 -22.81
N GLY A 330 -14.70 5.05 -21.69
CA GLY A 330 -16.14 4.81 -21.65
C GLY A 330 -17.00 6.04 -21.89
N ALA A 331 -16.64 7.19 -21.31
CA ALA A 331 -17.44 8.41 -21.38
C ALA A 331 -17.06 9.33 -22.55
N TYR A 332 -15.82 9.24 -23.05
CA TYR A 332 -15.28 10.21 -24.01
C TYR A 332 -14.60 9.58 -25.24
N ALA A 333 -14.64 8.26 -25.38
CA ALA A 333 -13.99 7.51 -26.48
C ALA A 333 -12.49 7.81 -26.64
N LEU A 334 -11.83 8.22 -25.55
CA LEU A 334 -10.41 8.52 -25.50
C LEU A 334 -9.65 7.29 -25.00
N ASP A 335 -8.74 6.77 -25.80
CA ASP A 335 -7.92 5.63 -25.41
C ASP A 335 -6.56 6.11 -24.92
N LEU A 336 -6.40 6.15 -23.60
CA LEU A 336 -5.14 6.49 -22.93
C LEU A 336 -4.54 5.23 -22.31
N ALA A 337 -3.27 4.98 -22.59
CA ALA A 337 -2.51 3.95 -21.90
C ALA A 337 -2.06 4.48 -20.52
N VAL A 338 -1.81 3.57 -19.58
CA VAL A 338 -1.24 3.94 -18.26
C VAL A 338 0.12 4.63 -18.43
N SER A 339 0.87 4.29 -19.48
CA SER A 339 2.13 4.96 -19.84
C SER A 339 1.98 6.44 -20.19
N ASP A 340 0.77 6.90 -20.55
CA ASP A 340 0.50 8.30 -20.89
C ASP A 340 0.27 9.18 -19.65
N LEU A 341 0.22 8.56 -18.47
CA LEU A 341 -0.08 9.15 -17.17
C LEU A 341 1.11 9.09 -16.19
N PRO A 342 2.31 9.58 -16.55
CA PRO A 342 3.43 9.61 -15.61
C PRO A 342 3.13 10.56 -14.45
N ALA A 343 3.67 10.23 -13.27
CA ALA A 343 3.43 10.97 -12.02
C ALA A 343 3.80 12.46 -12.09
N THR A 344 4.75 12.84 -12.95
CA THR A 344 5.19 14.23 -13.15
C THR A 344 4.27 15.06 -14.02
N ARG A 345 3.37 14.44 -14.78
CA ARG A 345 2.48 15.15 -15.70
C ARG A 345 1.47 15.99 -14.92
N THR A 346 1.20 17.22 -15.35
CA THR A 346 0.12 18.05 -14.78
C THR A 346 -1.24 17.74 -15.41
N VAL A 347 -2.32 18.16 -14.74
CA VAL A 347 -3.68 18.06 -15.31
C VAL A 347 -3.78 18.88 -16.62
N ALA A 348 -3.17 20.06 -16.69
CA ALA A 348 -3.11 20.88 -17.90
C ALA A 348 -2.35 20.19 -19.04
N GLU A 349 -1.23 19.52 -18.74
CA GLU A 349 -0.48 18.74 -19.73
C GLU A 349 -1.26 17.52 -20.22
N LEU A 350 -2.04 16.88 -19.35
CA LEU A 350 -2.94 15.80 -19.73
C LEU A 350 -4.09 16.32 -20.59
N ALA A 351 -4.69 17.46 -20.22
CA ALA A 351 -5.75 18.10 -20.97
C ALA A 351 -5.32 18.42 -22.41
N ARG A 352 -4.14 19.02 -22.58
CA ARG A 352 -3.58 19.29 -23.91
C ARG A 352 -3.37 18.03 -24.75
N ALA A 353 -2.90 16.94 -24.15
CA ALA A 353 -2.74 15.68 -24.89
C ALA A 353 -4.07 15.03 -25.26
N VAL A 354 -5.06 15.10 -24.36
CA VAL A 354 -6.43 14.65 -24.63
C VAL A 354 -7.05 15.46 -25.76
N GLU A 355 -6.90 16.77 -25.76
CA GLU A 355 -7.39 17.66 -26.82
C GLU A 355 -6.69 17.41 -28.15
N ALA A 356 -5.38 17.19 -28.15
CA ALA A 356 -4.62 16.84 -29.35
C ALA A 356 -5.00 15.45 -29.91
N ALA A 357 -5.41 14.53 -29.04
CA ALA A 357 -5.86 13.19 -29.42
C ALA A 357 -7.34 13.16 -29.87
N ARG A 358 -8.11 14.20 -29.54
CA ARG A 358 -9.47 14.37 -30.07
C ARG A 358 -9.37 14.61 -31.58
N PRO A 359 -10.08 13.84 -32.43
CA PRO A 359 -10.18 14.18 -33.83
C PRO A 359 -10.74 15.60 -33.94
N VAL A 360 -10.10 16.46 -34.73
CA VAL A 360 -10.68 17.75 -35.10
C VAL A 360 -12.01 17.43 -35.77
N ALA A 361 -13.12 17.72 -35.10
CA ALA A 361 -14.43 17.73 -35.73
C ALA A 361 -14.47 18.96 -36.66
N GLY A 362 -13.86 18.82 -37.83
CA GLY A 362 -13.80 19.84 -38.87
C GLY A 362 -14.63 19.43 -40.08
N GLU A 363 -15.75 20.11 -40.24
CA GLU A 363 -16.31 20.63 -41.50
C GLU A 363 -16.45 19.69 -42.73
N GLY A 364 -17.71 19.48 -43.13
CA GLY A 364 -18.15 19.02 -44.46
C GLY A 364 -18.94 17.71 -44.39
N ALA A 365 -20.21 17.60 -44.80
CA ALA A 365 -20.88 18.32 -45.87
C ALA A 365 -22.38 18.56 -45.56
N ARG A 366 -22.84 19.67 -46.14
CA ARG A 366 -24.24 20.01 -46.37
C ARG A 366 -24.96 18.97 -47.22
#